data_AF-A0A7N0TBA7-F1
#
_entry.id   AF-A0A7N0TBA7-F1
#
_cell.length_a   1.000
_cell.length_b   1.000
_cell.length_c   1.000
_cell.angle_alpha   90.00
_cell.angle_beta   90.00
_cell.angle_gamma   90.00
#
_symmetry.space_group_name_H-M   'P 1'
#
loop_
_entity.id
_entity.type
_entity.pdbx_description
1 polymer ?
#
loop_
_entity_poly.entity_id
_entity_poly.type
_entity_poly.pdbx_seq_one_letter_code
_entity_poly.pdbx_strand_id
1 'polypeptide(L)'
;MNDDLIKMRQATAQVLASQKQLENKYKAAQQASEDWYKRAQLALGKGEEELAREALKRRKSYADNAAALKAQLDQQKGVVESLVANSRLLESKIQEAKSKKDTLKARAQSAKTATKVSEMLGSVNTSSALSAFEKMEEKG
;
A
#
# COMPACT_ATOMS: atom_id res chain seq x y z
N MET A 1 7.11 -3.38 12.95
CA MET A 1 6.27 -3.98 11.89
C MET A 1 5.07 -3.11 11.50
N ASN A 2 4.10 -2.80 12.39
CA ASN A 2 3.04 -1.85 12.02
C ASN A 2 3.61 -0.45 11.71
N ASP A 3 4.58 0.02 12.50
CA ASP A 3 5.21 1.33 12.28
C ASP A 3 6.01 1.39 10.97
N ASP A 4 6.67 0.29 10.60
CA ASP A 4 7.43 0.20 9.34
C ASP A 4 6.50 0.24 8.12
N LEU A 5 5.34 -0.42 8.22
CA LEU A 5 4.30 -0.34 7.19
C LEU A 5 3.73 1.07 7.07
N ILE A 6 3.49 1.76 8.19
CA ILE A 6 3.03 3.15 8.19
C ILE A 6 4.06 4.06 7.51
N LYS A 7 5.33 3.95 7.89
CA LYS A 7 6.43 4.73 7.27
C LYS A 7 6.55 4.44 5.77
N MET A 8 6.49 3.17 5.36
CA MET A 8 6.57 2.82 3.95
C MET A 8 5.35 3.30 3.16
N ARG A 9 4.13 3.24 3.73
CA ARG A 9 2.93 3.82 3.11
C ARG A 9 3.03 5.33 2.96
N GLN A 10 3.52 6.04 3.98
CA GLN A 10 3.74 7.49 3.92
C GLN A 10 4.76 7.85 2.83
N ALA A 11 5.90 7.15 2.78
CA ALA A 11 6.90 7.35 1.74
C ALA A 11 6.34 7.08 0.34
N THR A 12 5.60 5.97 0.16
CA THR A 12 4.94 5.63 -1.11
C THR A 12 3.94 6.71 -1.53
N ALA A 13 3.13 7.20 -0.59
CA ALA A 13 2.16 8.27 -0.84
C ALA A 13 2.84 9.59 -1.23
N GLN A 14 3.96 9.94 -0.58
CA GLN A 14 4.71 11.14 -0.89
C GLN A 14 5.33 11.09 -2.30
N VAL A 15 5.89 9.94 -2.69
CA VAL A 15 6.46 9.76 -4.04
C VAL A 15 5.34 9.78 -5.10
N LEU A 16 4.19 9.13 -4.84
CA LEU A 16 3.03 9.20 -5.72
C LEU A 16 2.50 10.63 -5.89
N ALA A 17 2.42 11.40 -4.81
CA ALA A 17 2.02 12.80 -4.87
C ALA A 17 3.00 13.64 -5.70
N SER A 18 4.31 13.44 -5.51
CA SER A 18 5.35 14.09 -6.31
C SER A 18 5.24 13.74 -7.80
N GLN A 19 5.08 12.46 -8.12
CA GLN A 19 4.87 12.00 -9.50
C GLN A 19 3.62 12.65 -10.10
N LYS A 20 2.52 12.75 -9.34
CA LYS A 20 1.29 13.38 -9.82
C LYS A 20 1.46 14.87 -10.10
N GLN A 21 2.17 15.58 -9.23
CA GLN A 21 2.49 16.99 -9.46
C GLN A 21 3.35 17.17 -10.71
N LEU A 22 4.31 16.29 -10.95
CA LEU A 22 5.15 16.31 -12.14
C LEU A 22 4.34 16.00 -13.41
N GLU A 23 3.42 15.05 -13.35
CA GLU A 23 2.49 14.71 -14.43
C GLU A 23 1.61 15.91 -14.81
N ASN A 24 1.09 16.63 -13.80
CA ASN A 24 0.29 17.83 -14.03
C ASN A 24 1.12 18.94 -14.69
N LYS A 25 2.37 19.15 -14.25
CA LYS A 25 3.29 20.12 -14.89
C LYS A 25 3.57 19.75 -16.34
N TYR A 26 3.82 18.47 -16.62
CA TYR A 26 4.04 17.96 -17.97
C TYR A 26 2.83 18.26 -18.87
N LYS A 27 1.63 17.91 -18.42
CA LYS A 27 0.39 18.16 -19.18
C LYS A 27 0.15 19.64 -19.41
N ALA A 28 0.41 20.49 -18.42
CA ALA A 28 0.28 21.93 -18.58
C ALA A 28 1.28 22.49 -19.62
N ALA A 29 2.53 22.04 -19.61
CA ALA A 29 3.53 22.44 -20.60
C ALA A 29 3.17 21.96 -22.01
N GLN A 30 2.65 20.74 -22.14
CA GLN A 30 2.17 20.20 -23.41
C GLN A 30 0.99 21.02 -23.94
N GLN A 31 -0.02 21.30 -23.12
CA GLN A 31 -1.17 22.13 -23.50
C GLN A 31 -0.73 23.52 -23.95
N ALA A 32 0.18 24.17 -23.21
CA ALA A 32 0.72 25.47 -23.59
C ALA A 32 1.44 25.42 -24.96
N SER A 33 2.20 24.35 -25.23
CA SER A 33 2.83 24.13 -26.54
C SER A 33 1.78 24.04 -27.66
N GLU A 34 0.73 23.26 -27.45
CA GLU A 34 -0.37 23.10 -28.42
C GLU A 34 -1.13 24.41 -28.66
N ASP A 35 -1.36 25.20 -27.61
CA ASP A 35 -2.03 26.49 -27.71
C ASP A 35 -1.18 27.51 -28.48
N TRP A 36 0.14 27.54 -28.25
CA TRP A 36 1.06 28.35 -29.05
C TRP A 36 1.12 27.90 -30.51
N TYR A 37 0.97 26.60 -30.77
CA TYR A 37 0.89 26.09 -32.13
C TYR A 37 -0.37 26.58 -32.85
N LYS A 38 -1.54 26.50 -32.20
CA LYS A 38 -2.80 27.04 -32.73
C LYS A 38 -2.72 28.53 -33.01
N ARG A 39 -2.08 29.30 -32.11
CA ARG A 39 -1.82 30.74 -32.31
C ARG A 39 -0.94 31.01 -33.53
N ALA A 40 0.12 30.23 -33.71
CA ALA A 40 0.98 30.35 -34.88
C ALA A 40 0.23 30.06 -36.19
N GLN A 41 -0.61 29.02 -36.21
CA GLN A 41 -1.45 28.69 -37.36
C GLN A 41 -2.44 29.83 -37.70
N LEU A 42 -3.06 30.43 -36.67
CA LEU A 42 -3.98 31.56 -36.86
C LEU A 42 -3.26 32.80 -37.42
N ALA A 43 -2.10 33.15 -36.86
CA ALA A 43 -1.30 34.28 -37.34
C ALA A 43 -0.86 34.08 -38.80
N LEU A 44 -0.39 32.87 -39.13
CA LEU A 44 0.00 32.53 -40.50
C LEU A 44 -1.18 32.61 -41.47
N GLY A 45 -2.37 32.15 -41.06
CA GLY A 45 -3.59 32.28 -41.85
C GLY A 45 -4.04 33.73 -42.11
N LYS A 46 -3.56 34.68 -41.30
CA LYS A 46 -3.78 36.13 -41.47
C LYS A 46 -2.64 36.84 -42.21
N GLY A 47 -1.59 36.13 -42.61
CA GLY A 47 -0.39 36.73 -43.20
C GLY A 47 0.54 37.42 -42.19
N GLU A 48 0.32 37.24 -40.89
CA GLU A 48 1.13 37.82 -39.82
C GLU A 48 2.35 36.92 -39.53
N GLU A 49 3.28 36.83 -40.48
CA GLU A 49 4.40 35.87 -40.43
C GLU A 49 5.30 36.05 -39.19
N GLU A 50 5.61 37.28 -38.80
CA GLU A 50 6.46 37.55 -37.64
C GLU A 50 5.79 37.08 -36.34
N LEU A 51 4.48 37.32 -36.20
CA LEU A 51 3.72 36.83 -35.05
C LEU A 51 3.67 35.29 -35.02
N ALA A 52 3.56 34.65 -36.19
CA ALA A 52 3.62 33.20 -36.30
C ALA A 52 4.99 32.65 -35.87
N ARG A 53 6.10 33.29 -36.28
CA ARG A 53 7.46 32.91 -35.85
C ARG A 53 7.64 33.04 -34.34
N GLU A 54 7.19 34.13 -33.74
CA GLU A 54 7.25 34.32 -32.29
C GLU A 54 6.45 33.25 -31.53
N ALA A 55 5.23 32.94 -32.00
CA ALA A 55 4.40 31.89 -31.43
C ALA A 55 5.08 30.51 -31.52
N LEU A 56 5.73 30.20 -32.65
CA LEU A 56 6.50 28.96 -32.81
C LEU A 56 7.72 28.90 -31.89
N LYS A 57 8.41 30.03 -31.65
CA LYS A 57 9.51 30.09 -30.67
C LYS A 57 9.03 29.76 -29.26
N ARG A 58 7.87 30.30 -28.85
CA ARG A 58 7.25 29.97 -27.56
C ARG A 58 6.81 28.52 -27.50
N ARG A 59 6.16 28.00 -28.55
CA ARG A 59 5.80 26.58 -28.67
C ARG A 59 7.01 25.68 -28.42
N LYS A 60 8.15 25.96 -29.07
CA LYS A 60 9.38 25.18 -28.93
C LYS A 60 9.84 25.13 -27.48
N SER A 61 9.90 26.28 -26.80
CA SER A 61 10.27 26.35 -25.38
C SER A 61 9.36 25.48 -24.49
N TYR A 62 8.04 25.55 -24.68
CA TYR A 62 7.10 24.69 -23.93
C TYR A 62 7.22 23.20 -24.30
N ALA A 63 7.49 22.87 -25.57
CA ALA A 63 7.72 21.49 -26.00
C ALA A 63 9.00 20.91 -25.38
N ASP A 64 10.10 21.67 -25.38
CA ASP A 64 11.37 21.26 -24.79
C ASP A 64 11.21 21.05 -23.26
N ASN A 65 10.48 21.94 -22.58
CA ASN A 65 10.12 21.77 -21.17
C ASN A 65 9.26 20.51 -20.92
N ALA A 66 8.23 20.29 -21.75
CA ALA A 66 7.41 19.08 -21.66
C ALA A 66 8.25 17.81 -21.85
N ALA A 67 9.20 17.80 -22.79
CA ALA A 67 10.11 16.68 -23.00
C ALA A 67 10.99 16.41 -21.77
N ALA A 68 11.55 17.46 -21.16
CA ALA A 68 12.34 17.33 -19.93
C ALA A 68 11.51 16.77 -18.76
N LEU A 69 10.28 17.27 -18.56
CA LEU A 69 9.35 16.77 -17.54
C LEU A 69 8.95 15.32 -17.79
N LYS A 70 8.77 14.93 -19.06
CA LYS A 70 8.47 13.54 -19.44
C LYS A 70 9.62 12.61 -19.12
N ALA A 71 10.86 13.00 -19.40
CA ALA A 71 12.04 12.22 -19.04
C ALA A 71 12.15 12.02 -17.51
N GLN A 72 11.87 13.06 -16.72
CA GLN A 72 11.83 12.95 -15.26
C GLN A 72 10.71 12.00 -14.78
N LEU A 73 9.52 12.06 -15.39
CA LEU A 73 8.42 11.13 -15.08
C LEU A 73 8.79 9.68 -15.36
N ASP A 74 9.42 9.42 -16.50
CA ASP A 74 9.82 8.08 -16.91
C ASP A 74 10.88 7.51 -15.95
N GLN A 75 11.82 8.34 -15.50
CA GLN A 75 12.80 7.95 -14.49
C GLN A 75 12.13 7.63 -13.14
N GLN A 76 11.13 8.43 -12.73
CA GLN A 76 10.40 8.20 -11.46
C GLN A 76 9.50 6.96 -11.50
N LYS A 77 9.04 6.53 -12.68
CA LYS A 77 8.07 5.44 -12.84
C LYS A 77 8.57 4.14 -12.20
N GLY A 78 9.83 3.74 -12.46
CA GLY A 78 10.40 2.52 -11.88
C GLY A 78 10.53 2.58 -10.36
N VAL A 79 10.82 3.77 -9.79
CA VAL A 79 10.90 3.97 -8.33
C VAL A 79 9.52 3.80 -7.70
N VAL A 80 8.49 4.40 -8.30
CA VAL A 80 7.10 4.29 -7.82
C VAL A 80 6.61 2.84 -7.87
N GLU A 81 6.84 2.15 -8.99
CA GLU A 81 6.44 0.76 -9.16
C GLU A 81 7.09 -0.15 -8.10
N SER A 82 8.39 0.03 -7.86
CA SER A 82 9.12 -0.70 -6.83
C SER A 82 8.58 -0.42 -5.42
N LEU A 83 8.36 0.85 -5.06
CA LEU A 83 7.82 1.23 -3.75
C LEU A 83 6.41 0.66 -3.52
N VAL A 84 5.54 0.75 -4.52
CA VAL A 84 4.18 0.19 -4.44
C VAL A 84 4.22 -1.33 -4.30
N ALA A 85 5.07 -2.02 -5.06
CA ALA A 85 5.23 -3.47 -4.97
C ALA A 85 5.74 -3.90 -3.58
N ASN A 86 6.79 -3.25 -3.08
CA ASN A 86 7.36 -3.52 -1.76
C ASN A 86 6.36 -3.22 -0.63
N SER A 87 5.59 -2.14 -0.77
CA SER A 87 4.52 -1.78 0.17
C SER A 87 3.47 -2.87 0.30
N ARG A 88 2.99 -3.39 -0.84
CA ARG A 88 2.04 -4.52 -0.89
C ARG A 88 2.63 -5.80 -0.33
N LEU A 89 3.89 -6.10 -0.64
CA LEU A 89 4.57 -7.29 -0.14
C LEU A 89 4.70 -7.26 1.39
N LEU A 90 5.11 -6.13 1.98
CA LEU A 90 5.20 -6.00 3.43
C LEU A 90 3.82 -6.13 4.08
N GLU A 91 2.80 -5.53 3.49
CA GLU A 91 1.43 -5.67 3.96
C GLU A 91 0.99 -7.13 4.00
N SER A 92 1.21 -7.90 2.92
CA SER A 92 0.90 -9.34 2.88
C SER A 92 1.62 -10.11 4.00
N LYS A 93 2.94 -9.90 4.15
CA LYS A 93 3.73 -10.56 5.19
C LYS A 93 3.24 -10.25 6.60
N ILE A 94 2.81 -9.00 6.84
CA ILE A 94 2.26 -8.59 8.14
C ILE A 94 0.91 -9.28 8.38
N GLN A 95 0.04 -9.39 7.37
CA GLN A 95 -1.25 -10.08 7.51
C GLN A 95 -1.06 -11.58 7.76
N GLU A 96 -0.15 -12.23 7.04
CA GLU A 96 0.21 -13.63 7.27
C GLU A 96 0.73 -13.86 8.70
N ALA A 97 1.62 -12.99 9.18
CA ALA A 97 2.14 -13.07 10.54
C ALA A 97 1.03 -12.89 11.60
N LYS A 98 0.09 -11.96 11.38
CA LYS A 98 -1.08 -11.76 12.25
C LYS A 98 -1.97 -13.01 12.29
N SER A 99 -2.33 -13.56 11.13
CA SER A 99 -3.14 -14.77 11.03
C SER A 99 -2.50 -15.99 11.72
N LYS A 100 -1.18 -16.19 11.51
CA LYS A 100 -0.43 -17.25 12.21
C LYS A 100 -0.45 -17.05 13.73
N LYS A 101 -0.23 -15.81 14.20
CA LYS A 101 -0.29 -15.48 15.64
C LYS A 101 -1.67 -15.77 16.23
N ASP A 102 -2.75 -15.40 15.54
CA ASP A 102 -4.11 -15.60 16.03
C ASP A 102 -4.48 -17.09 16.07
N THR A 103 -4.04 -17.86 15.07
CA THR A 103 -4.19 -19.33 15.04
C THR A 103 -3.45 -19.99 16.21
N LEU A 104 -2.20 -19.57 16.48
CA LEU A 104 -1.42 -20.10 17.60
C LEU A 104 -2.05 -19.76 18.95
N LYS A 105 -2.59 -18.55 19.10
CA LYS A 105 -3.35 -18.15 20.30
C LYS A 105 -4.59 -19.01 20.50
N ALA A 106 -5.37 -19.23 19.44
CA ALA A 106 -6.57 -20.07 19.51
C ALA A 106 -6.21 -21.51 19.92
N ARG A 107 -5.18 -22.10 19.30
CA ARG A 107 -4.68 -23.44 19.66
C ARG A 107 -4.23 -23.52 21.12
N ALA A 108 -3.47 -22.53 21.59
CA ALA A 108 -3.02 -22.48 22.97
C ALA A 108 -4.20 -22.35 23.95
N GLN A 109 -5.22 -21.58 23.61
CA GLN A 109 -6.43 -21.46 24.41
C GLN A 109 -7.21 -22.78 24.45
N SER A 110 -7.41 -23.43 23.31
CA SER A 110 -8.08 -24.75 23.23
C SER A 110 -7.35 -25.80 24.04
N ALA A 111 -6.02 -25.86 23.96
CA ALA A 111 -5.20 -26.80 24.75
C ALA A 111 -5.37 -26.56 26.26
N LYS A 112 -5.31 -25.30 26.71
CA LYS A 112 -5.55 -24.94 28.11
C LYS A 112 -6.96 -25.35 28.59
N THR A 113 -7.98 -25.13 27.78
CA THR A 113 -9.35 -25.55 28.10
C THR A 113 -9.46 -27.08 28.17
N ALA A 114 -8.87 -27.80 27.23
CA ALA A 114 -8.87 -29.26 27.23
C ALA A 114 -8.20 -29.85 28.47
N THR A 115 -7.03 -29.32 28.86
CA THR A 115 -6.35 -29.73 30.10
C THR A 115 -7.23 -29.48 31.33
N LYS A 116 -7.83 -28.28 31.45
CA LYS A 116 -8.69 -27.93 32.59
C LYS A 116 -9.92 -28.83 32.69
N VAL A 117 -10.54 -29.18 31.56
CA VAL A 117 -11.67 -30.15 31.53
C VAL A 117 -11.20 -31.54 31.96
N SER A 118 -10.05 -32.01 31.48
CA SER A 118 -9.49 -33.30 31.89
C SER A 118 -9.19 -33.38 33.38
N GLU A 119 -8.63 -32.31 33.96
CA GLU A 119 -8.37 -32.21 35.41
C GLU A 119 -9.67 -32.27 36.23
N MET A 120 -10.72 -31.56 35.78
CA MET A 120 -12.03 -31.59 36.43
C MET A 120 -12.69 -32.98 36.37
N LEU A 121 -12.61 -33.67 35.22
CA LEU A 121 -13.16 -35.02 35.09
C LEU A 121 -12.38 -36.03 35.93
N GLY A 122 -11.05 -35.90 35.98
CA GLY A 122 -10.20 -36.71 36.83
C GLY A 122 -10.57 -36.57 38.32
N SER A 123 -10.71 -35.34 38.82
CA SER A 123 -11.05 -35.09 40.23
C SER A 123 -12.45 -35.58 40.61
N VAL A 124 -13.43 -35.50 39.70
CA VAL A 124 -14.79 -36.05 39.93
C VAL A 124 -14.77 -37.58 40.00
N ASN A 125 -14.02 -38.25 39.13
CA ASN A 125 -13.88 -39.72 39.18
C ASN A 125 -13.17 -40.18 40.45
N THR A 126 -12.11 -39.49 40.89
CA THR A 126 -11.40 -39.86 42.12
C THR A 126 -12.27 -39.60 43.35
N SER A 127 -12.98 -38.48 43.41
CA SER A 127 -13.87 -38.14 44.51
C SER A 127 -15.02 -39.16 44.64
N SER A 128 -15.68 -39.49 43.53
CA SER A 128 -16.75 -40.50 43.52
C SER A 128 -16.27 -41.91 43.85
N ALA A 129 -15.08 -42.31 43.37
CA ALA A 129 -14.47 -43.59 43.72
C ALA A 129 -14.08 -43.66 45.20
N LEU A 130 -13.53 -42.58 45.77
CA LEU A 130 -13.17 -42.50 47.18
C LEU A 130 -14.43 -42.57 48.07
N SER A 131 -15.48 -41.84 47.72
CA SER A 131 -16.77 -41.89 48.44
C SER A 131 -17.45 -43.27 48.36
N ALA A 132 -17.25 -44.02 47.28
CA ALA A 132 -17.76 -45.38 47.15
C ALA A 132 -16.94 -46.39 47.97
N PHE A 133 -15.62 -46.17 48.11
CA PHE A 133 -14.73 -46.98 48.92
C PHE A 133 -15.00 -46.80 50.43
N GLU A 134 -15.14 -45.56 50.91
CA GLU A 134 -15.46 -45.27 52.31
C GLU A 134 -16.77 -45.94 52.76
N LYS A 135 -17.79 -45.96 51.90
CA LYS A 135 -19.07 -46.64 52.17
C LYS A 135 -18.98 -48.17 52.19
N MET A 136 -17.96 -48.76 51.55
CA MET A 136 -17.69 -50.20 51.62
C MET A 136 -16.93 -50.56 52.90
N GLU A 137 -15.96 -49.74 53.33
CA GLU A 137 -15.28 -49.94 54.62
C GLU A 137 -16.21 -49.77 55.82
N GLU A 138 -17.17 -48.83 55.78
CA GLU A 138 -18.17 -48.67 56.85
C GLU A 138 -19.16 -49.85 56.98
N LYS A 139 -19.23 -50.72 55.97
CA LYS A 139 -20.13 -51.89 55.94
C LYS A 139 -19.40 -53.24 56.02
N GLY A 140 -18.07 -53.24 56.14
CA GLY A 140 -17.22 -54.42 56.25
C GLY A 140 -16.97 -54.86 57.69
#